data_AF-Q9RSE0-F1
#
_entry.id   AF-Q9RSE0-F1
#
_cell.length_a   1.000
_cell.length_b   1.000
_cell.length_c   1.000
_cell.angle_alpha   90.00
_cell.angle_beta   90.00
_cell.angle_gamma   90.00
#
_symmetry.space_group_name_H-M   'P 1'
#
loop_
_entity.id
_entity.type
_entity.pdbx_description
1 polymer ?
#
loop_
_entity_poly.entity_id
_entity_poly.type
_entity_poly.pdbx_seq_one_letter_code
_entity_poly.pdbx_strand_id
1 'polypeptide(L)'
;MSGSAPSGPAPVRRFRAVAVQPQWSAQDFGSAPAFRRWLRSQLEAARPHLAADRPTLVVLTELNGLPLVLRGDGWAARLGTFERAAAALFVRRLGRVLPVLLRERVSPIRALQLAGSDENAALYLATCRDLAREYGVYLCSGSTPLPRYRLTSRGVEREAGTLTNQTVIFGPQGELIGCTDKVHLTPDEEAGGVDLTPGRLDELRVFPTPVGDLGVAISLDAFRADVIERLEAQGCTVLLQPDANAAPWTSLEGLPPDPAHVRDQPLAWLESSWQVTQRTRIPYAVNPMVVGNLLDLTFDGQSAIAGPAAEAPQPRSYVLTDPRPGFLALAPWVAPDTTAPEELREIGQQLAARSGHPRENQYLTTVLHADLELPPTTCPVPPATPHEDALRAWLAGEATLGRSPKARLGGWALVGVGVLALALLGRKRNR
;
A
#
# COMPACT_ATOMS: atom_id res chain seq x y z
N MET A 1 2.93 -5.94 48.69
CA MET A 1 1.53 -5.46 48.68
C MET A 1 0.98 -5.70 47.30
N SER A 2 0.11 -6.71 47.16
CA SER A 2 -0.53 -7.05 45.89
C SER A 2 -1.59 -6.01 45.55
N GLY A 3 -1.33 -5.17 44.56
CA GLY A 3 -2.34 -4.28 44.00
C GLY A 3 -3.31 -5.11 43.16
N SER A 4 -4.54 -5.25 43.64
CA SER A 4 -5.68 -5.79 42.90
C SER A 4 -5.91 -4.96 41.64
N ALA A 5 -5.92 -5.61 40.46
CA ALA A 5 -6.38 -5.00 39.22
C ALA A 5 -7.86 -4.61 39.34
N PRO A 6 -8.30 -3.45 38.82
CA PRO A 6 -9.70 -3.05 38.86
C PRO A 6 -10.52 -3.99 37.97
N SER A 7 -11.42 -4.76 38.62
CA SER A 7 -12.35 -5.71 38.02
C SER A 7 -13.60 -5.03 37.46
N GLY A 8 -13.43 -4.07 36.55
CA GLY A 8 -14.51 -3.55 35.71
C GLY A 8 -14.50 -4.23 34.34
N PRO A 9 -15.63 -4.34 33.62
CA PRO A 9 -15.58 -4.70 32.22
C PRO A 9 -14.71 -3.68 31.49
N ALA A 10 -13.78 -4.15 30.67
CA ALA A 10 -12.96 -3.26 29.85
C ALA A 10 -13.87 -2.32 29.04
N PRO A 11 -13.49 -1.05 28.86
CA PRO A 11 -14.36 -0.08 28.20
C PRO A 11 -14.53 -0.43 26.72
N VAL A 12 -15.74 -0.21 26.21
CA VAL A 12 -16.05 -0.23 24.77
C VAL A 12 -15.06 0.66 24.02
N ARG A 13 -14.55 0.18 22.88
CA ARG A 13 -13.65 0.94 22.01
C ARG A 13 -14.47 1.79 21.07
N ARG A 14 -14.40 3.12 21.24
CA ARG A 14 -14.97 4.10 20.32
C ARG A 14 -13.84 4.86 19.66
N PHE A 15 -13.84 4.91 18.34
CA PHE A 15 -12.78 5.54 17.57
C PHE A 15 -13.30 6.03 16.23
N ARG A 16 -12.51 6.88 15.57
CA ARG A 16 -12.80 7.32 14.22
C ARG A 16 -11.88 6.62 13.23
N ALA A 17 -12.42 6.08 12.15
CA ALA A 17 -11.66 5.64 10.99
C ALA A 17 -11.65 6.73 9.92
N VAL A 18 -10.52 6.92 9.25
CA VAL A 18 -10.32 7.87 8.15
C VAL A 18 -9.62 7.14 7.00
N ALA A 19 -10.21 7.23 5.81
CA ALA A 19 -9.60 6.77 4.57
C ALA A 19 -9.29 7.97 3.68
N VAL A 20 -8.05 8.06 3.19
CA VAL A 20 -7.62 9.15 2.30
C VAL A 20 -7.50 8.63 0.88
N GLN A 21 -8.11 9.34 -0.08
CA GLN A 21 -7.96 9.10 -1.52
C GLN A 21 -7.01 10.17 -2.10
N PRO A 22 -5.69 9.93 -2.06
CA PRO A 22 -4.71 10.83 -2.65
C PRO A 22 -4.64 10.64 -4.17
N GLN A 23 -4.00 11.60 -4.82
CA GLN A 23 -3.61 11.48 -6.22
C GLN A 23 -2.09 11.31 -6.34
N TRP A 24 -1.65 10.39 -7.19
CA TRP A 24 -0.25 10.29 -7.59
C TRP A 24 0.13 11.28 -8.69
N SER A 25 1.32 11.84 -8.53
CA SER A 25 2.04 12.55 -9.57
C SER A 25 3.52 12.19 -9.48
N ALA A 26 4.16 11.93 -10.63
CA ALA A 26 5.57 11.58 -10.67
C ALA A 26 6.48 12.65 -10.03
N GLN A 27 6.03 13.90 -9.97
CA GLN A 27 6.78 15.01 -9.38
C GLN A 27 6.98 14.86 -7.87
N ASP A 28 6.04 14.19 -7.19
CA ASP A 28 6.08 13.99 -5.74
C ASP A 28 7.20 13.04 -5.31
N PHE A 29 7.70 12.21 -6.23
CA PHE A 29 8.67 11.16 -5.92
C PHE A 29 10.09 11.46 -6.40
N GLY A 30 10.29 12.59 -7.08
CA GLY A 30 11.60 13.00 -7.59
C GLY A 30 12.61 13.37 -6.51
N SER A 31 12.17 13.70 -5.29
CA SER A 31 13.04 14.09 -4.17
C SER A 31 12.43 13.75 -2.81
N ALA A 32 13.29 13.60 -1.79
CA ALA A 32 12.82 13.34 -0.42
C ALA A 32 11.90 14.45 0.14
N PRO A 33 12.18 15.76 -0.05
CA PRO A 33 11.26 16.81 0.38
C PRO A 33 9.91 16.78 -0.34
N ALA A 34 9.88 16.48 -1.64
CA ALA A 34 8.63 16.36 -2.39
C ALA A 34 7.77 15.21 -1.84
N PHE A 35 8.39 14.05 -1.61
CA PHE A 35 7.69 12.88 -1.08
C PHE A 35 7.12 13.16 0.31
N ARG A 36 7.89 13.80 1.20
CA ARG A 36 7.41 14.19 2.53
C ARG A 36 6.22 15.14 2.47
N ARG A 37 6.23 16.11 1.54
CA ARG A 37 5.10 17.03 1.36
C ARG A 37 3.86 16.30 0.87
N TRP A 38 4.01 15.40 -0.09
CA TRP A 38 2.90 14.62 -0.61
C TRP A 38 2.31 13.66 0.43
N LEU A 39 3.15 12.96 1.21
CA LEU A 39 2.62 12.10 2.27
C LEU A 39 1.95 12.92 3.37
N ARG A 40 2.54 14.07 3.74
CA ARG A 40 1.95 15.00 4.70
C ARG A 40 0.61 15.56 4.23
N SER A 41 0.45 15.88 2.95
CA SER A 41 -0.80 16.49 2.46
C SER A 41 -2.01 15.58 2.69
N GLN A 42 -1.80 14.26 2.72
CA GLN A 42 -2.84 13.29 3.06
C GLN A 42 -3.32 13.46 4.50
N LEU A 43 -2.40 13.65 5.45
CA LEU A 43 -2.74 13.86 6.86
C LEU A 43 -3.27 15.27 7.11
N GLU A 44 -2.79 16.28 6.37
CA GLU A 44 -3.39 17.63 6.41
C GLU A 44 -4.83 17.61 5.90
N ALA A 45 -5.11 16.88 4.82
CA ALA A 45 -6.47 16.71 4.31
C ALA A 45 -7.37 15.95 5.30
N ALA A 46 -6.80 15.00 6.05
CA ALA A 46 -7.51 14.29 7.12
C ALA A 46 -7.74 15.12 8.39
N ARG A 47 -6.95 16.19 8.61
CA ARG A 47 -6.96 16.99 9.85
C ARG A 47 -8.36 17.46 10.29
N PRO A 48 -9.24 17.98 9.41
CA PRO A 48 -10.60 18.41 9.80
C PRO A 48 -11.49 17.26 10.29
N HIS A 49 -11.14 16.02 9.94
CA HIS A 49 -11.91 14.83 10.26
C HIS A 49 -11.38 14.09 11.50
N LEU A 50 -10.20 14.44 12.01
CA LEU A 50 -9.65 13.81 13.21
C LEU A 50 -10.55 14.09 14.42
N ALA A 51 -10.76 13.07 15.25
CA ALA A 51 -11.58 13.22 16.45
C ALA A 51 -10.77 13.84 17.60
N ALA A 52 -11.38 14.79 18.32
CA ALA A 52 -10.74 15.44 19.46
C ALA A 52 -10.91 14.67 20.79
N ASP A 53 -11.93 13.82 20.87
CA ASP A 53 -12.41 13.15 22.08
C ASP A 53 -12.21 11.61 22.06
N ARG A 54 -11.69 11.06 20.96
CA ARG A 54 -11.45 9.62 20.79
C ARG A 54 -10.24 9.36 19.88
N PRO A 55 -9.62 8.18 19.97
CA PRO A 55 -8.57 7.77 19.04
C PRO A 55 -9.03 7.84 17.58
N THR A 56 -8.09 8.15 16.68
CA THR A 56 -8.33 8.15 15.23
C THR A 56 -7.37 7.18 14.54
N LEU A 57 -7.91 6.32 13.69
CA LEU A 57 -7.21 5.46 12.75
C LEU A 57 -7.23 6.12 11.37
N VAL A 58 -6.05 6.39 10.80
CA VAL A 58 -5.90 6.85 9.42
C VAL A 58 -5.27 5.73 8.59
N VAL A 59 -5.87 5.45 7.44
CA VAL A 59 -5.40 4.41 6.50
C VAL A 59 -5.02 5.09 5.18
N LEU A 60 -3.78 4.88 4.75
CA LEU A 60 -3.26 5.34 3.46
C LEU A 60 -3.26 4.20 2.43
N THR A 61 -2.95 4.55 1.19
CA THR A 61 -3.05 3.69 -0.01
C THR A 61 -1.84 2.78 -0.25
N GLU A 62 -2.03 1.78 -1.10
CA GLU A 62 -0.98 0.82 -1.44
C GLU A 62 0.14 1.44 -2.32
N LEU A 63 1.34 0.84 -2.25
CA LEU A 63 2.50 1.14 -3.09
C LEU A 63 2.94 2.61 -3.09
N ASN A 64 2.59 3.36 -2.04
CA ASN A 64 2.93 4.77 -1.85
C ASN A 64 4.44 5.08 -1.92
N GLY A 65 5.31 4.10 -1.68
CA GLY A 65 6.75 4.27 -1.84
C GLY A 65 7.34 3.64 -3.12
N LEU A 66 6.56 2.91 -3.93
CA LEU A 66 7.04 2.33 -5.20
C LEU A 66 7.67 3.39 -6.12
N PRO A 67 7.06 4.58 -6.33
CA PRO A 67 7.61 5.54 -7.27
C PRO A 67 8.88 6.25 -6.73
N LEU A 68 9.29 6.03 -5.46
CA LEU A 68 10.58 6.49 -4.93
C LEU A 68 11.78 5.88 -5.67
N VAL A 69 11.58 4.88 -6.55
CA VAL A 69 12.61 4.49 -7.52
C VAL A 69 13.08 5.67 -8.38
N LEU A 70 12.22 6.67 -8.62
CA LEU A 70 12.52 7.91 -9.35
C LEU A 70 13.35 8.92 -8.54
N ARG A 71 13.51 8.72 -7.22
CA ARG A 71 14.13 9.70 -6.32
C ARG A 71 15.56 10.03 -6.74
N GLY A 72 15.86 11.32 -6.90
CA GLY A 72 17.14 11.82 -7.38
C GLY A 72 17.30 11.82 -8.91
N ASP A 73 16.34 11.22 -9.63
CA ASP A 73 16.36 11.06 -11.08
C ASP A 73 14.98 11.41 -11.70
N GLY A 74 14.33 12.47 -11.21
CA GLY A 74 13.00 12.88 -11.68
C GLY A 74 12.89 13.16 -13.19
N TRP A 75 14.02 13.32 -13.89
CA TRP A 75 14.07 13.37 -15.36
C TRP A 75 13.55 12.08 -16.01
N ALA A 76 13.69 10.92 -15.35
CA ALA A 76 13.25 9.62 -15.87
C ALA A 76 11.72 9.59 -16.07
N ALA A 77 10.96 10.38 -15.30
CA ALA A 77 9.53 10.51 -15.48
C ALA A 77 9.15 11.13 -16.84
N ARG A 78 10.05 11.92 -17.44
CA ARG A 78 9.85 12.52 -18.77
C ARG A 78 9.96 11.52 -19.92
N LEU A 79 10.36 10.27 -19.63
CA LEU A 79 10.43 9.20 -20.64
C LEU A 79 9.05 8.59 -20.95
N GLY A 80 8.01 9.00 -20.22
CA GLY A 80 6.61 8.76 -20.55
C GLY A 80 6.08 7.36 -20.22
N THR A 81 6.91 6.31 -20.25
CA THR A 81 6.52 4.95 -19.84
C THR A 81 7.26 4.53 -18.57
N PHE A 82 6.64 3.69 -17.73
CA PHE A 82 7.32 2.97 -16.65
C PHE A 82 8.51 2.15 -17.16
N GLU A 83 8.33 1.39 -18.24
CA GLU A 83 9.38 0.52 -18.81
C GLU A 83 10.65 1.30 -19.21
N ARG A 84 10.50 2.38 -19.99
CA ARG A 84 11.62 3.25 -20.38
C ARG A 84 12.25 3.96 -19.19
N ALA A 85 11.46 4.40 -18.21
CA ALA A 85 11.97 5.01 -16.99
C ALA A 85 12.85 4.01 -16.22
N ALA A 86 12.35 2.80 -15.98
CA ALA A 86 13.08 1.73 -15.30
C ALA A 86 14.37 1.36 -16.05
N ALA A 87 14.31 1.17 -17.37
CA ALA A 87 15.49 0.84 -18.18
C ALA A 87 16.56 1.95 -18.12
N ALA A 88 16.15 3.21 -18.21
CA ALA A 88 17.07 4.34 -18.16
C ALA A 88 17.70 4.50 -16.76
N LEU A 89 16.92 4.30 -15.71
CA LEU A 89 17.41 4.28 -14.32
C LEU A 89 18.38 3.13 -14.06
N PHE A 90 18.09 1.94 -14.59
CA PHE A 90 19.00 0.79 -14.51
C PHE A 90 20.38 1.12 -15.08
N VAL A 91 20.43 1.68 -16.29
CA VAL A 91 21.69 2.10 -16.94
C VAL A 91 22.37 3.20 -16.14
N ARG A 92 21.63 4.24 -15.73
CA ARG A 92 22.14 5.38 -14.97
C ARG A 92 22.74 4.97 -13.62
N ARG A 93 22.18 3.94 -12.98
CA ARG A 93 22.57 3.46 -11.64
C ARG A 93 23.35 2.14 -11.69
N LEU A 94 23.87 1.76 -12.86
CA LEU A 94 24.52 0.46 -13.09
C LEU A 94 25.57 0.10 -12.04
N GLY A 95 26.37 1.07 -11.58
CA GLY A 95 27.40 0.83 -10.54
C GLY A 95 26.84 0.41 -9.17
N ARG A 96 25.60 0.79 -8.83
CA ARG A 96 24.89 0.34 -7.61
C ARG A 96 24.06 -0.90 -7.87
N VAL A 97 23.46 -1.02 -9.05
CA VAL A 97 22.52 -2.09 -9.40
C VAL A 97 23.23 -3.40 -9.74
N LEU A 98 24.31 -3.36 -10.52
CA LEU A 98 25.03 -4.56 -10.97
C LEU A 98 25.58 -5.42 -9.82
N PRO A 99 26.20 -4.87 -8.75
CA PRO A 99 26.58 -5.67 -7.59
C PRO A 99 25.42 -6.42 -6.95
N VAL A 100 24.25 -5.77 -6.81
CA VAL A 100 23.04 -6.36 -6.22
C VAL A 100 22.53 -7.49 -7.10
N LEU A 101 22.39 -7.23 -8.40
CA LEU A 101 21.97 -8.22 -9.40
C LEU A 101 22.83 -9.48 -9.35
N LEU A 102 24.16 -9.33 -9.36
CA LEU A 102 25.09 -10.46 -9.40
C LEU A 102 25.17 -11.22 -8.07
N ARG A 103 25.18 -10.51 -6.94
CA ARG A 103 25.35 -11.13 -5.60
C ARG A 103 24.07 -11.77 -5.09
N GLU A 104 22.95 -11.10 -5.30
CA GLU A 104 21.64 -11.51 -4.76
C GLU A 104 20.85 -12.33 -5.78
N ARG A 105 21.33 -12.44 -7.02
CA ARG A 105 20.76 -13.27 -8.11
C ARG A 105 19.29 -12.99 -8.38
N VAL A 106 18.93 -11.70 -8.36
CA VAL A 106 17.58 -11.20 -8.60
C VAL A 106 17.42 -10.63 -10.02
N SER A 107 16.18 -10.38 -10.44
CA SER A 107 15.91 -9.73 -11.73
C SER A 107 16.50 -8.31 -11.81
N PRO A 108 16.69 -7.75 -13.02
CA PRO A 108 17.14 -6.37 -13.20
C PRO A 108 16.26 -5.33 -12.50
N ILE A 109 14.93 -5.49 -12.52
CA ILE A 109 14.00 -4.55 -11.91
C ILE A 109 14.01 -4.63 -10.38
N ARG A 110 14.07 -5.85 -9.82
CA ARG A 110 14.25 -6.02 -8.36
C ARG A 110 15.61 -5.49 -7.91
N ALA A 111 16.69 -5.74 -8.66
CA ALA A 111 18.00 -5.18 -8.36
C ALA A 111 18.00 -3.65 -8.36
N LEU A 112 17.30 -3.02 -9.31
CA LEU A 112 17.15 -1.57 -9.37
C LEU A 112 16.49 -1.00 -8.11
N GLN A 113 15.42 -1.64 -7.64
CA GLN A 113 14.72 -1.25 -6.41
C GLN A 113 15.59 -1.49 -5.17
N LEU A 114 16.18 -2.68 -5.04
CA LEU A 114 17.03 -3.05 -3.90
C LEU A 114 18.25 -2.13 -3.76
N ALA A 115 18.84 -1.68 -4.87
CA ALA A 115 20.03 -0.84 -4.86
C ALA A 115 19.86 0.53 -4.18
N GLY A 116 18.63 1.02 -4.01
CA GLY A 116 18.29 2.24 -3.27
C GLY A 116 17.24 2.03 -2.17
N SER A 117 16.95 0.76 -1.83
CA SER A 117 15.86 0.38 -0.94
C SER A 117 16.09 0.88 0.49
N ASP A 118 17.31 0.82 1.01
CA ASP A 118 17.62 1.26 2.37
C ASP A 118 17.35 2.75 2.59
N GLU A 119 17.74 3.61 1.65
CA GLU A 119 17.47 5.05 1.76
C GLU A 119 15.98 5.38 1.54
N ASN A 120 15.29 4.60 0.71
CA ASN A 120 13.85 4.76 0.49
C ASN A 120 13.04 4.27 1.69
N ALA A 121 13.41 3.15 2.30
CA ALA A 121 12.84 2.62 3.53
C ALA A 121 13.03 3.62 4.68
N ALA A 122 14.25 4.14 4.85
CA ALA A 122 14.53 5.17 5.85
C ALA A 122 13.62 6.40 5.69
N LEU A 123 13.50 6.90 4.45
CA LEU A 123 12.65 8.04 4.12
C LEU A 123 11.18 7.74 4.41
N TYR A 124 10.65 6.63 3.91
CA TYR A 124 9.25 6.26 4.05
C TYR A 124 8.90 6.06 5.53
N LEU A 125 9.62 5.16 6.22
CA LEU A 125 9.31 4.80 7.61
C LEU A 125 9.45 5.98 8.56
N ALA A 126 10.52 6.78 8.45
CA ALA A 126 10.66 7.96 9.30
C ALA A 126 9.57 9.00 9.04
N THR A 127 9.16 9.18 7.79
CA THR A 127 8.07 10.12 7.46
C THR A 127 6.74 9.65 8.04
N CYS A 128 6.38 8.37 7.87
CA CYS A 128 5.16 7.80 8.43
C CYS A 128 5.15 7.86 9.97
N ARG A 129 6.26 7.48 10.60
CA ARG A 129 6.47 7.57 12.06
C ARG A 129 6.23 8.98 12.56
N ASP A 130 6.88 9.96 11.94
CA ASP A 130 6.81 11.36 12.36
C ASP A 130 5.40 11.93 12.15
N LEU A 131 4.71 11.56 11.07
CA LEU A 131 3.32 11.94 10.81
C LEU A 131 2.35 11.30 11.83
N ALA A 132 2.49 10.01 12.13
CA ALA A 132 1.65 9.36 13.15
C ALA A 132 1.77 10.08 14.50
N ARG A 133 3.00 10.41 14.90
CA ARG A 133 3.29 11.16 16.12
C ARG A 133 2.78 12.60 16.10
N GLU A 134 3.01 13.32 15.01
CA GLU A 134 2.64 14.74 14.89
C GLU A 134 1.13 14.94 14.91
N TYR A 135 0.37 14.03 14.29
CA TYR A 135 -1.09 14.11 14.22
C TYR A 135 -1.77 13.34 15.36
N GLY A 136 -1.00 12.58 16.15
CA GLY A 136 -1.52 11.80 17.28
C GLY A 136 -2.50 10.69 16.83
N VAL A 137 -2.22 10.03 15.71
CA VAL A 137 -3.10 9.02 15.11
C VAL A 137 -2.49 7.64 15.07
N TYR A 138 -3.34 6.61 15.10
CA TYR A 138 -2.96 5.29 14.61
C TYR A 138 -2.88 5.36 13.09
N LEU A 139 -1.73 5.06 12.52
CA LEU A 139 -1.48 5.20 11.09
C LEU A 139 -1.18 3.83 10.48
N CYS A 140 -2.09 3.34 9.63
CA CYS A 140 -1.72 2.36 8.62
C CYS A 140 -1.07 3.13 7.47
N SER A 141 0.25 2.99 7.31
CA SER A 141 1.06 3.83 6.42
C SER A 141 0.73 3.69 4.93
N GLY A 142 -0.22 2.81 4.59
CA GLY A 142 -0.36 2.28 3.25
C GLY A 142 0.64 1.15 3.04
N SER A 143 1.15 0.98 1.83
CA SER A 143 2.22 0.02 1.60
C SER A 143 3.31 0.53 0.67
N THR A 144 4.42 -0.20 0.60
CA THR A 144 5.56 0.10 -0.30
C THR A 144 6.45 -1.13 -0.50
N PRO A 145 7.19 -1.23 -1.61
CA PRO A 145 8.29 -2.18 -1.72
C PRO A 145 9.32 -1.93 -0.63
N LEU A 146 9.46 -2.87 0.31
CA LEU A 146 10.42 -2.84 1.41
C LEU A 146 11.20 -4.14 1.46
N PRO A 147 12.50 -4.10 1.75
CA PRO A 147 13.21 -5.32 2.07
C PRO A 147 12.94 -5.70 3.53
N ARG A 148 13.17 -6.97 3.86
CA ARG A 148 13.23 -7.40 5.26
C ARG A 148 14.57 -7.03 5.88
N TYR A 149 14.55 -6.79 7.17
CA TYR A 149 15.72 -6.44 7.97
C TYR A 149 15.86 -7.41 9.14
N ARG A 150 17.08 -7.61 9.64
CA ARG A 150 17.36 -8.35 10.87
C ARG A 150 18.35 -7.58 11.71
N LEU A 151 18.21 -7.68 13.03
CA LEU A 151 19.17 -7.11 13.96
C LEU A 151 20.34 -8.07 14.14
N THR A 152 21.56 -7.58 13.95
CA THR A 152 22.80 -8.33 14.15
C THR A 152 23.71 -7.58 15.12
N SER A 153 24.84 -8.18 15.51
CA SER A 153 25.86 -7.51 16.32
C SER A 153 26.50 -6.30 15.63
N ARG A 154 26.28 -6.12 14.31
CA ARG A 154 26.81 -5.01 13.51
C ARG A 154 25.78 -3.92 13.25
N GLY A 155 24.55 -4.07 13.75
CA GLY A 155 23.43 -3.17 13.53
C GLY A 155 22.32 -3.84 12.73
N VAL A 156 21.63 -3.07 11.90
CA VAL A 156 20.47 -3.53 11.12
C VAL A 156 20.96 -3.97 9.74
N GLU A 157 20.76 -5.23 9.39
CA GLU A 157 21.17 -5.78 8.10
C GLU A 157 19.95 -6.15 7.25
N ARG A 158 20.02 -5.82 5.97
CA ARG A 158 18.99 -6.16 4.98
C ARG A 158 19.09 -7.64 4.59
N GLU A 159 17.96 -8.32 4.52
CA GLU A 159 17.88 -9.67 3.95
C GLU A 159 18.11 -9.62 2.44
N ALA A 160 19.02 -10.49 1.96
CA ALA A 160 19.41 -10.51 0.56
C ALA A 160 18.25 -10.94 -0.35
N GLY A 161 18.08 -10.25 -1.47
CA GLY A 161 17.12 -10.58 -2.53
C GLY A 161 15.64 -10.42 -2.18
N THR A 162 15.30 -10.17 -0.92
CA THR A 162 13.91 -10.05 -0.44
C THR A 162 13.44 -8.62 -0.60
N LEU A 163 12.30 -8.44 -1.26
CA LEU A 163 11.63 -7.15 -1.45
C LEU A 163 10.11 -7.40 -1.51
N THR A 164 9.38 -7.12 -0.43
CA THR A 164 7.95 -7.38 -0.30
C THR A 164 7.14 -6.10 -0.50
N ASN A 165 5.87 -6.21 -0.94
CA ASN A 165 4.92 -5.10 -0.78
C ASN A 165 4.45 -5.11 0.69
N GLN A 166 4.89 -4.14 1.48
CA GLN A 166 4.74 -4.17 2.94
C GLN A 166 3.99 -2.94 3.47
N THR A 167 3.08 -3.19 4.41
CA THR A 167 2.45 -2.18 5.28
C THR A 167 3.11 -2.16 6.66
N VAL A 168 3.28 -0.96 7.22
CA VAL A 168 3.70 -0.76 8.61
C VAL A 168 2.63 0.05 9.35
N ILE A 169 2.25 -0.41 10.53
CA ILE A 169 1.29 0.26 11.40
C ILE A 169 2.06 1.00 12.49
N PHE A 170 1.81 2.30 12.61
CA PHE A 170 2.35 3.14 13.68
C PHE A 170 1.26 3.56 14.65
N GLY A 171 1.60 3.65 15.92
CA GLY A 171 0.74 4.25 16.93
C GLY A 171 0.96 5.77 17.05
N PRO A 172 0.14 6.43 17.89
CA PRO A 172 0.08 7.89 18.00
C PRO A 172 1.33 8.53 18.61
N GLN A 173 2.29 7.76 19.14
CA GLN A 173 3.59 8.27 19.57
C GLN A 173 4.69 7.99 18.53
N GLY A 174 4.34 7.39 17.39
CA GLY A 174 5.27 6.95 16.35
C GLY A 174 5.92 5.60 16.66
N GLU A 175 5.38 4.83 17.60
CA GLU A 175 5.83 3.48 17.89
C GLU A 175 5.36 2.50 16.80
N LEU A 176 6.21 1.53 16.43
CA LEU A 176 5.85 0.48 15.47
C LEU A 176 4.99 -0.57 16.16
N ILE A 177 3.74 -0.68 15.71
CA ILE A 177 2.75 -1.66 16.18
C ILE A 177 2.98 -3.00 15.48
N GLY A 178 3.07 -3.00 14.15
CA GLY A 178 3.19 -4.23 13.38
C GLY A 178 3.51 -4.01 11.90
N CYS A 179 4.00 -5.06 11.25
CA CYS A 179 4.23 -5.10 9.81
C CYS A 179 3.46 -6.25 9.15
N THR A 180 3.01 -6.07 7.91
CA THR A 180 2.35 -7.10 7.10
C THR A 180 2.86 -7.04 5.66
N ASP A 181 3.26 -8.19 5.12
CA ASP A 181 3.65 -8.33 3.72
C ASP A 181 2.49 -8.89 2.90
N LYS A 182 2.24 -8.31 1.72
CA LYS A 182 1.20 -8.77 0.77
C LYS A 182 1.47 -10.21 0.37
N VAL A 183 0.48 -11.09 0.54
CA VAL A 183 0.64 -12.53 0.30
C VAL A 183 0.40 -12.88 -1.16
N HIS A 184 -0.72 -12.43 -1.71
CA HIS A 184 -1.12 -12.67 -3.09
C HIS A 184 -0.78 -11.45 -3.94
N LEU A 185 0.26 -11.57 -4.75
CA LEU A 185 0.71 -10.52 -5.67
C LEU A 185 -0.18 -10.48 -6.93
N THR A 186 -0.37 -9.29 -7.49
CA THR A 186 -0.97 -9.13 -8.82
C THR A 186 0.05 -9.51 -9.91
N PRO A 187 -0.38 -9.78 -11.15
CA PRO A 187 0.54 -10.03 -12.26
C PRO A 187 1.61 -8.93 -12.46
N ASP A 188 1.27 -7.67 -12.17
CA ASP A 188 2.19 -6.53 -12.26
C ASP A 188 3.19 -6.46 -11.09
N GLU A 189 2.91 -7.15 -9.98
CA GLU A 189 3.82 -7.27 -8.85
C GLU A 189 4.71 -8.52 -8.94
N GLU A 190 4.25 -9.56 -9.63
CA GLU A 190 4.98 -10.81 -9.84
C GLU A 190 6.18 -10.67 -10.81
N ALA A 191 6.85 -11.80 -11.04
CA ALA A 191 7.91 -11.92 -12.03
C ALA A 191 7.37 -11.61 -13.44
N GLY A 192 7.78 -10.47 -14.00
CA GLY A 192 7.28 -9.95 -15.27
C GLY A 192 6.83 -8.48 -15.16
N GLY A 193 6.43 -8.06 -13.97
CA GLY A 193 6.21 -6.67 -13.60
C GLY A 193 7.36 -6.13 -12.73
N VAL A 194 7.07 -5.70 -11.51
CA VAL A 194 8.07 -5.15 -10.57
C VAL A 194 8.83 -6.20 -9.77
N ASP A 195 8.51 -7.49 -9.94
CA ASP A 195 9.18 -8.64 -9.31
C ASP A 195 9.33 -8.45 -7.79
N LEU A 196 8.23 -8.45 -7.06
CA LEU A 196 8.20 -8.46 -5.60
C LEU A 196 8.20 -9.90 -5.07
N THR A 197 8.62 -10.04 -3.81
CA THR A 197 8.60 -11.28 -3.05
C THR A 197 7.25 -11.40 -2.36
N PRO A 198 6.48 -12.48 -2.55
CA PRO A 198 5.23 -12.67 -1.84
C PRO A 198 5.49 -12.84 -0.35
N GLY A 199 4.61 -12.28 0.47
CA GLY A 199 4.50 -12.56 1.89
C GLY A 199 4.06 -14.00 2.15
N ARG A 200 4.16 -14.44 3.40
CA ARG A 200 3.73 -15.78 3.79
C ARG A 200 2.41 -15.70 4.57
N LEU A 201 1.45 -16.53 4.18
CA LEU A 201 0.13 -16.59 4.81
C LEU A 201 0.21 -16.88 6.32
N ASP A 202 1.15 -17.74 6.75
CA ASP A 202 1.31 -18.11 8.16
C ASP A 202 1.87 -16.99 9.04
N GLU A 203 2.53 -15.98 8.43
CA GLU A 203 3.06 -14.81 9.11
C GLU A 203 2.06 -13.64 9.24
N LEU A 204 0.88 -13.74 8.58
CA LEU A 204 -0.20 -12.78 8.78
C LEU A 204 -0.66 -12.78 10.23
N ARG A 205 -0.79 -11.58 10.81
CA ARG A 205 -1.11 -11.36 12.22
C ARG A 205 -2.15 -10.26 12.38
N VAL A 206 -2.91 -10.36 13.46
CA VAL A 206 -3.83 -9.31 13.92
C VAL A 206 -3.19 -8.54 15.07
N PHE A 207 -3.26 -7.21 15.02
CA PHE A 207 -2.64 -6.32 16.00
C PHE A 207 -3.72 -5.65 16.87
N PRO A 208 -3.89 -6.04 18.14
CA PRO A 208 -4.87 -5.42 19.03
C PRO A 208 -4.49 -3.99 19.41
N THR A 209 -5.41 -3.05 19.21
CA THR A 209 -5.25 -1.63 19.52
C THR A 209 -6.55 -1.01 20.07
N PRO A 210 -6.51 0.22 20.62
CA PRO A 210 -7.70 1.00 20.92
C PRO A 210 -8.59 1.30 19.71
N VAL A 211 -8.06 1.24 18.48
CA VAL A 211 -8.80 1.48 17.22
C VAL A 211 -9.19 0.19 16.49
N GLY A 212 -9.24 -0.93 17.22
CA GLY A 212 -9.59 -2.24 16.67
C GLY A 212 -8.46 -3.26 16.75
N ASP A 213 -8.82 -4.50 16.46
CA ASP A 213 -7.90 -5.61 16.26
C ASP A 213 -7.58 -5.66 14.77
N LEU A 214 -6.49 -4.98 14.41
CA LEU A 214 -6.20 -4.59 13.04
C LEU A 214 -5.61 -5.75 12.26
N GLY A 215 -6.27 -6.17 11.18
CA GLY A 215 -5.74 -7.09 10.18
C GLY A 215 -5.52 -6.37 8.86
N VAL A 216 -4.39 -6.60 8.20
CA VAL A 216 -4.08 -5.97 6.90
C VAL A 216 -4.23 -7.00 5.78
N ALA A 217 -5.01 -6.67 4.77
CA ALA A 217 -5.11 -7.41 3.52
C ALA A 217 -4.87 -6.42 2.37
N ILE A 218 -3.64 -6.35 1.87
CA ILE A 218 -3.21 -5.35 0.89
C ILE A 218 -3.82 -5.70 -0.47
N SER A 219 -4.71 -4.84 -0.96
CA SER A 219 -5.33 -4.95 -2.28
C SER A 219 -5.87 -6.35 -2.60
N LEU A 220 -5.27 -7.07 -3.56
CA LEU A 220 -5.67 -8.40 -3.97
C LEU A 220 -5.90 -9.35 -2.79
N ASP A 221 -5.11 -9.26 -1.71
CA ASP A 221 -5.30 -10.07 -0.49
C ASP A 221 -6.72 -9.99 0.09
N ALA A 222 -7.40 -8.84 -0.02
CA ALA A 222 -8.75 -8.66 0.51
C ALA A 222 -9.83 -9.44 -0.25
N PHE A 223 -9.49 -9.95 -1.45
CA PHE A 223 -10.34 -10.82 -2.25
C PHE A 223 -10.09 -12.31 -1.97
N ARG A 224 -9.10 -12.64 -1.13
CA ARG A 224 -8.58 -14.01 -0.97
C ARG A 224 -9.15 -14.65 0.28
N ALA A 225 -9.92 -15.72 0.09
CA ALA A 225 -10.56 -16.43 1.20
C ALA A 225 -9.55 -16.91 2.25
N ASP A 226 -8.39 -17.42 1.85
CA ASP A 226 -7.35 -17.90 2.77
C ASP A 226 -6.78 -16.78 3.67
N VAL A 227 -6.59 -15.57 3.13
CA VAL A 227 -6.19 -14.38 3.89
C VAL A 227 -7.29 -13.96 4.85
N ILE A 228 -8.51 -13.83 4.37
CA ILE A 228 -9.65 -13.40 5.20
C ILE A 228 -9.93 -14.40 6.33
N GLU A 229 -9.93 -15.70 6.04
CA GLU A 229 -10.08 -16.76 7.03
C GLU A 229 -8.96 -16.73 8.08
N ARG A 230 -7.70 -16.50 7.65
CA ARG A 230 -6.54 -16.40 8.56
C ARG A 230 -6.65 -15.20 9.50
N LEU A 231 -7.12 -14.05 9.02
CA LEU A 231 -7.30 -12.85 9.83
C LEU A 231 -8.52 -12.96 10.75
N GLU A 232 -9.64 -13.48 10.23
CA GLU A 232 -10.86 -13.72 11.01
C GLU A 232 -10.59 -14.72 12.15
N ALA A 233 -9.87 -15.82 11.88
CA ALA A 233 -9.51 -16.82 12.88
C ALA A 233 -8.63 -16.27 14.01
N GLN A 234 -7.92 -15.16 13.77
CA GLN A 234 -7.11 -14.45 14.77
C GLN A 234 -7.88 -13.34 15.50
N GLY A 235 -9.18 -13.16 15.20
CA GLY A 235 -10.03 -12.17 15.84
C GLY A 235 -9.89 -10.76 15.26
N CYS A 236 -9.58 -10.63 13.97
CA CYS A 236 -9.61 -9.34 13.28
C CYS A 236 -10.98 -8.67 13.45
N THR A 237 -10.99 -7.39 13.84
CA THR A 237 -12.22 -6.59 13.94
C THR A 237 -12.25 -5.40 12.98
N VAL A 238 -11.10 -4.98 12.46
CA VAL A 238 -11.02 -3.97 11.39
C VAL A 238 -10.04 -4.44 10.33
N LEU A 239 -10.57 -4.72 9.13
CA LEU A 239 -9.75 -5.01 7.95
C LEU A 239 -9.21 -3.71 7.35
N LEU A 240 -7.90 -3.65 7.13
CA LEU A 240 -7.23 -2.55 6.47
C LEU A 240 -6.84 -3.01 5.06
N GLN A 241 -7.41 -2.37 4.05
CA GLN A 241 -7.16 -2.66 2.64
C GLN A 241 -6.58 -1.43 1.93
N PRO A 242 -5.28 -1.12 2.11
CA PRO A 242 -4.59 -0.19 1.22
C PRO A 242 -4.68 -0.70 -0.23
N ASP A 243 -5.08 0.16 -1.18
CA ASP A 243 -5.27 -0.21 -2.58
C ASP A 243 -4.62 0.74 -3.59
N ALA A 244 -4.06 0.15 -4.65
CA ALA A 244 -3.54 0.81 -5.83
C ALA A 244 -3.83 -0.04 -7.07
N ASN A 245 -5.08 0.00 -7.51
CA ASN A 245 -5.53 -0.70 -8.71
C ASN A 245 -5.08 0.01 -9.99
N ALA A 246 -4.20 -0.62 -10.76
CA ALA A 246 -3.61 -0.07 -11.98
C ALA A 246 -4.52 -0.24 -13.22
N ALA A 247 -5.79 0.14 -13.11
CA ALA A 247 -6.75 0.10 -14.21
C ALA A 247 -7.78 1.25 -14.12
N PRO A 248 -8.41 1.64 -15.25
CA PRO A 248 -9.56 2.54 -15.23
C PRO A 248 -10.74 1.92 -14.47
N TRP A 249 -11.40 2.67 -13.60
CA TRP A 249 -12.43 2.15 -12.70
C TRP A 249 -13.63 1.56 -13.43
N THR A 250 -13.94 2.10 -14.61
CA THR A 250 -15.08 1.70 -15.43
C THR A 250 -14.73 0.61 -16.45
N SER A 251 -13.51 0.06 -16.38
CA SER A 251 -13.09 -1.03 -17.23
C SER A 251 -13.60 -2.39 -16.73
N LEU A 252 -13.45 -3.41 -17.58
CA LEU A 252 -13.69 -4.80 -17.21
C LEU A 252 -12.45 -5.39 -16.54
N GLU A 253 -12.67 -6.27 -15.58
CA GLU A 253 -11.62 -6.94 -14.82
C GLU A 253 -11.89 -8.44 -14.68
N GLY A 254 -10.81 -9.21 -14.72
CA GLY A 254 -10.75 -10.62 -14.32
C GLY A 254 -9.39 -10.88 -13.66
N LEU A 255 -9.18 -10.38 -12.44
CA LEU A 255 -7.98 -10.72 -11.67
C LEU A 255 -8.05 -12.15 -11.11
N PRO A 256 -6.89 -12.77 -10.81
CA PRO A 256 -6.84 -14.05 -10.10
C PRO A 256 -7.66 -14.02 -8.79
N PRO A 257 -8.28 -15.14 -8.36
CA PRO A 257 -8.04 -16.51 -8.80
C PRO A 257 -8.84 -16.95 -10.03
N ASP A 258 -9.82 -16.17 -10.49
CA ASP A 258 -10.65 -16.53 -11.65
C ASP A 258 -10.59 -15.47 -12.76
N PRO A 259 -9.51 -15.48 -13.57
CA PRO A 259 -9.37 -14.53 -14.67
C PRO A 259 -10.39 -14.71 -15.80
N ALA A 260 -11.11 -15.83 -15.84
CA ALA A 260 -12.16 -16.05 -16.81
C ALA A 260 -13.47 -15.35 -16.42
N HIS A 261 -13.66 -15.02 -15.15
CA HIS A 261 -14.83 -14.30 -14.66
C HIS A 261 -14.70 -12.79 -14.87
N VAL A 262 -14.84 -12.36 -16.13
CA VAL A 262 -14.76 -10.94 -16.50
C VAL A 262 -16.05 -10.21 -16.12
N ARG A 263 -15.91 -9.09 -15.40
CA ARG A 263 -17.01 -8.23 -14.95
C ARG A 263 -16.57 -6.79 -14.83
N ASP A 264 -17.49 -5.84 -14.68
CA ASP A 264 -17.11 -4.45 -14.40
C ASP A 264 -16.29 -4.41 -13.10
N GLN A 265 -15.16 -3.70 -13.13
CA GLN A 265 -14.25 -3.58 -11.99
C GLN A 265 -14.93 -3.13 -10.67
N PRO A 266 -15.89 -2.18 -10.67
CA PRO A 266 -16.60 -1.80 -9.46
C PRO A 266 -17.48 -2.93 -8.91
N LEU A 267 -17.97 -3.82 -9.79
CA LEU A 267 -18.69 -5.03 -9.40
C LEU A 267 -17.75 -6.02 -8.72
N ALA A 268 -16.56 -6.25 -9.31
CA ALA A 268 -15.54 -7.10 -8.71
C ALA A 268 -15.14 -6.61 -7.31
N TRP A 269 -14.95 -5.31 -7.13
CA TRP A 269 -14.49 -4.74 -5.85
C TRP A 269 -15.44 -4.97 -4.66
N LEU A 270 -16.72 -5.23 -4.93
CA LEU A 270 -17.67 -5.62 -3.88
C LEU A 270 -17.30 -6.93 -3.19
N GLU A 271 -16.50 -7.79 -3.84
CA GLU A 271 -16.02 -9.05 -3.29
C GLU A 271 -14.87 -8.91 -2.28
N SER A 272 -14.39 -7.67 -2.07
CA SER A 272 -13.35 -7.33 -1.08
C SER A 272 -13.97 -6.81 0.24
N SER A 273 -13.53 -5.65 0.73
CA SER A 273 -13.96 -5.01 1.98
C SER A 273 -15.46 -5.04 2.24
N TRP A 274 -16.30 -4.76 1.23
CA TRP A 274 -17.75 -4.80 1.40
C TRP A 274 -18.24 -6.22 1.74
N GLN A 275 -17.86 -7.21 0.93
CA GLN A 275 -18.24 -8.60 1.16
C GLN A 275 -17.70 -9.13 2.50
N VAL A 276 -16.47 -8.77 2.88
CA VAL A 276 -15.87 -9.18 4.15
C VAL A 276 -16.77 -8.76 5.32
N THR A 277 -17.22 -7.50 5.35
CA THR A 277 -18.07 -7.01 6.45
C THR A 277 -19.50 -7.56 6.42
N GLN A 278 -19.97 -8.04 5.27
CA GLN A 278 -21.29 -8.65 5.16
C GLN A 278 -21.32 -10.16 5.44
N ARG A 279 -20.20 -10.87 5.24
CA ARG A 279 -20.17 -12.34 5.24
C ARG A 279 -19.26 -12.97 6.29
N THR A 280 -18.49 -12.18 7.02
CA THR A 280 -17.54 -12.65 8.04
C THR A 280 -17.84 -12.02 9.39
N ARG A 281 -17.08 -12.42 10.41
CA ARG A 281 -17.07 -11.83 11.76
C ARG A 281 -16.20 -10.58 11.85
N ILE A 282 -15.61 -10.11 10.76
CA ILE A 282 -14.86 -8.85 10.72
C ILE A 282 -15.87 -7.72 10.43
N PRO A 283 -16.32 -6.95 11.44
CA PRO A 283 -17.43 -6.01 11.27
C PRO A 283 -17.09 -4.81 10.40
N TYR A 284 -15.83 -4.34 10.39
CA TYR A 284 -15.45 -3.12 9.69
C TYR A 284 -14.29 -3.33 8.73
N ALA A 285 -14.29 -2.56 7.65
CA ALA A 285 -13.18 -2.52 6.71
C ALA A 285 -12.94 -1.08 6.22
N VAL A 286 -11.66 -0.72 6.05
CA VAL A 286 -11.23 0.60 5.59
C VAL A 286 -10.38 0.42 4.34
N ASN A 287 -10.87 0.93 3.22
CA ASN A 287 -10.29 0.73 1.90
C ASN A 287 -10.03 2.07 1.19
N PRO A 288 -8.87 2.71 1.45
CA PRO A 288 -8.42 3.83 0.64
C PRO A 288 -7.81 3.34 -0.68
N MET A 289 -8.18 4.00 -1.78
CA MET A 289 -7.62 3.78 -3.11
C MET A 289 -6.86 5.03 -3.57
N VAL A 290 -5.69 4.85 -4.17
CA VAL A 290 -5.01 5.95 -4.85
C VAL A 290 -5.65 6.19 -6.22
N VAL A 291 -5.68 7.45 -6.63
CA VAL A 291 -6.04 7.83 -8.01
C VAL A 291 -4.86 8.52 -8.70
N GLY A 292 -4.97 8.78 -10.00
CA GLY A 292 -3.95 9.52 -10.74
C GLY A 292 -3.25 8.69 -11.80
N ASN A 293 -2.54 9.40 -12.68
CA ASN A 293 -1.70 8.81 -13.69
C ASN A 293 -0.24 8.87 -13.24
N LEU A 294 0.40 7.71 -13.15
CA LEU A 294 1.83 7.60 -12.90
C LEU A 294 2.52 7.07 -14.16
N LEU A 295 3.13 7.98 -14.92
CA LEU A 295 3.67 7.67 -16.24
C LEU A 295 2.55 7.20 -17.18
N ASP A 296 2.54 5.93 -17.56
CA ASP A 296 1.50 5.29 -18.37
C ASP A 296 0.60 4.34 -17.62
N LEU A 297 0.68 4.36 -16.29
CA LEU A 297 -0.21 3.62 -15.42
C LEU A 297 -1.37 4.53 -15.00
N THR A 298 -2.57 3.98 -15.03
CA THR A 298 -3.82 4.65 -14.66
C THR A 298 -4.32 4.06 -13.35
N PHE A 299 -4.64 4.93 -12.38
CA PHE A 299 -5.27 4.55 -11.12
C PHE A 299 -6.56 5.35 -10.97
N ASP A 300 -7.68 4.66 -10.92
CA ASP A 300 -9.02 5.24 -10.91
C ASP A 300 -9.89 4.36 -10.02
N GLY A 301 -10.13 4.78 -8.79
CA GLY A 301 -10.79 3.97 -7.78
C GLY A 301 -11.72 4.78 -6.89
N GLN A 302 -12.60 4.10 -6.17
CA GLN A 302 -13.48 4.70 -5.17
C GLN A 302 -13.14 4.15 -3.79
N SER A 303 -12.57 4.99 -2.93
CA SER A 303 -12.31 4.63 -1.53
C SER A 303 -13.61 4.36 -0.78
N ALA A 304 -13.58 3.48 0.22
CA ALA A 304 -14.75 3.14 1.03
C ALA A 304 -14.39 2.84 2.50
N ILE A 305 -15.36 3.05 3.38
CA ILE A 305 -15.41 2.48 4.72
C ILE A 305 -16.67 1.61 4.78
N ALA A 306 -16.49 0.31 4.96
CA ALA A 306 -17.57 -0.66 5.01
C ALA A 306 -17.85 -1.10 6.45
N GLY A 307 -19.10 -1.45 6.73
CA GLY A 307 -19.57 -1.90 8.03
C GLY A 307 -20.81 -2.79 7.91
N PRO A 308 -21.38 -3.24 9.04
CA PRO A 308 -22.59 -4.05 9.00
C PRO A 308 -23.75 -3.29 8.34
N ALA A 309 -24.53 -3.95 7.49
CA ALA A 309 -25.69 -3.33 6.84
C ALA A 309 -26.69 -2.67 7.81
N ALA A 310 -26.80 -3.20 9.04
CA ALA A 310 -27.64 -2.64 10.10
C ALA A 310 -27.16 -1.26 10.59
N GLU A 311 -25.85 -1.00 10.54
CA GLU A 311 -25.24 0.28 10.93
C GLU A 311 -25.16 1.26 9.75
N ALA A 312 -25.18 0.75 8.51
CA ALA A 312 -25.17 1.52 7.28
C ALA A 312 -26.39 1.19 6.38
N PRO A 313 -27.63 1.49 6.82
CA PRO A 313 -28.84 1.09 6.08
C PRO A 313 -29.10 1.94 4.83
N GLN A 314 -28.49 3.13 4.72
CA GLN A 314 -28.66 4.00 3.56
C GLN A 314 -27.95 3.38 2.34
N PRO A 315 -28.67 3.13 1.23
CA PRO A 315 -28.05 2.56 0.04
C PRO A 315 -27.03 3.50 -0.58
N ARG A 316 -25.84 2.97 -0.88
CA ARG A 316 -24.77 3.61 -1.66
C ARG A 316 -24.25 2.62 -2.69
N SER A 317 -23.59 3.10 -3.73
CA SER A 317 -23.01 2.23 -4.75
C SER A 317 -21.68 2.77 -5.27
N TYR A 318 -20.78 1.85 -5.57
CA TYR A 318 -19.77 2.15 -6.57
C TYR A 318 -20.47 2.42 -7.92
N VAL A 319 -19.85 3.21 -8.77
CA VAL A 319 -20.33 3.41 -10.13
C VAL A 319 -20.50 2.05 -10.84
N LEU A 320 -21.44 1.93 -11.78
CA LEU A 320 -21.77 0.66 -12.47
C LEU A 320 -22.33 -0.46 -11.58
N THR A 321 -22.73 -0.16 -10.33
CA THR A 321 -23.34 -1.15 -9.43
C THR A 321 -24.66 -0.65 -8.85
N ASP A 322 -25.55 -1.59 -8.51
CA ASP A 322 -26.80 -1.24 -7.82
C ASP A 322 -26.54 -0.74 -6.38
N PRO A 323 -27.26 0.30 -5.91
CA PRO A 323 -27.21 0.78 -4.54
C PRO A 323 -27.50 -0.31 -3.51
N ARG A 324 -26.73 -0.33 -2.42
CA ARG A 324 -26.83 -1.32 -1.34
C ARG A 324 -26.41 -0.73 0.02
N PRO A 325 -26.91 -1.27 1.14
CA PRO A 325 -26.41 -0.92 2.47
C PRO A 325 -25.00 -1.47 2.71
N GLY A 326 -24.40 -1.13 3.84
CA GLY A 326 -23.09 -1.65 4.28
C GLY A 326 -21.90 -0.74 3.98
N PHE A 327 -22.11 0.41 3.32
CA PHE A 327 -21.10 1.47 3.20
C PHE A 327 -21.36 2.56 4.23
N LEU A 328 -20.51 2.63 5.26
CA LEU A 328 -20.52 3.71 6.25
C LEU A 328 -20.09 5.04 5.62
N ALA A 329 -19.10 4.99 4.72
CA ALA A 329 -18.70 6.09 3.87
C ALA A 329 -18.22 5.55 2.52
N LEU A 330 -18.47 6.29 1.45
CA LEU A 330 -18.07 5.93 0.10
C LEU A 330 -17.70 7.19 -0.68
N ALA A 331 -16.54 7.18 -1.33
CA ALA A 331 -16.11 8.27 -2.19
C ALA A 331 -16.99 8.28 -3.45
N PRO A 332 -17.49 9.45 -3.90
CA PRO A 332 -18.09 9.53 -5.22
C PRO A 332 -17.04 9.23 -6.28
N TRP A 333 -17.47 8.76 -7.44
CA TRP A 333 -16.60 8.78 -8.62
C TRP A 333 -16.54 10.19 -9.20
N VAL A 334 -15.57 10.46 -10.07
CA VAL A 334 -15.33 11.81 -10.64
C VAL A 334 -16.52 12.40 -11.39
N ALA A 335 -17.43 11.55 -11.87
CA ALA A 335 -18.70 11.92 -12.48
C ALA A 335 -19.89 11.39 -11.64
N PRO A 336 -20.20 12.03 -10.50
CA PRO A 336 -21.18 11.50 -9.53
C PRO A 336 -22.62 11.50 -10.05
N ASP A 337 -22.94 12.37 -11.01
CA ASP A 337 -24.30 12.52 -11.55
C ASP A 337 -24.54 11.68 -12.82
N THR A 338 -23.50 10.99 -13.32
CA THR A 338 -23.59 10.17 -14.52
C THR A 338 -23.93 8.73 -14.15
N THR A 339 -24.92 8.14 -14.83
CA THR A 339 -25.39 6.77 -14.56
C THR A 339 -25.34 5.86 -15.79
N ALA A 340 -25.24 6.41 -17.00
CA ALA A 340 -25.18 5.63 -18.23
C ALA A 340 -23.82 4.91 -18.36
N PRO A 341 -23.78 3.57 -18.43
CA PRO A 341 -22.52 2.82 -18.44
C PRO A 341 -21.55 3.20 -19.55
N GLU A 342 -22.04 3.48 -20.76
CA GLU A 342 -21.20 3.87 -21.89
C GLU A 342 -20.54 5.24 -21.68
N GLU A 343 -21.27 6.21 -21.12
CA GLU A 343 -20.73 7.53 -20.80
C GLU A 343 -19.67 7.44 -19.69
N LEU A 344 -19.92 6.61 -18.67
CA LEU A 344 -18.97 6.34 -17.60
C LEU A 344 -17.68 5.69 -18.14
N ARG A 345 -17.78 4.77 -19.11
CA ARG A 345 -16.63 4.18 -19.78
C ARG A 345 -15.85 5.19 -20.61
N GLU A 346 -16.54 6.06 -21.33
CA GLU A 346 -15.91 7.15 -22.08
C GLU A 346 -15.14 8.10 -21.16
N ILE A 347 -15.75 8.50 -20.03
CA ILE A 347 -15.11 9.34 -19.02
C ILE A 347 -13.85 8.64 -18.46
N GLY A 348 -13.93 7.34 -18.16
CA GLY A 348 -12.77 6.54 -17.72
C GLY A 348 -11.62 6.57 -18.72
N GLN A 349 -11.92 6.39 -20.01
CA GLN A 349 -10.93 6.46 -21.10
C GLN A 349 -10.32 7.87 -21.23
N GLN A 350 -11.12 8.92 -21.03
CA GLN A 350 -10.66 10.31 -21.07
C GLN A 350 -9.71 10.65 -19.90
N LEU A 351 -9.90 10.04 -18.73
CA LEU A 351 -9.04 10.25 -17.55
C LEU A 351 -7.70 9.52 -17.65
N ALA A 352 -7.71 8.35 -18.29
CA ALA A 352 -6.60 7.41 -18.35
C ALA A 352 -5.31 8.04 -18.91
N ALA A 353 -4.17 7.52 -18.45
CA ALA A 353 -2.86 7.97 -18.89
C ALA A 353 -2.73 7.88 -20.41
N ARG A 354 -2.23 8.95 -21.04
CA ARG A 354 -2.07 9.10 -22.50
C ARG A 354 -3.36 9.17 -23.30
N SER A 355 -4.49 9.50 -22.69
CA SER A 355 -5.72 9.79 -23.43
C SER A 355 -5.56 11.02 -24.34
N GLY A 356 -4.67 11.96 -23.99
CA GLY A 356 -4.51 13.25 -24.67
C GLY A 356 -5.73 14.17 -24.53
N HIS A 357 -6.73 13.76 -23.75
CA HIS A 357 -7.95 14.51 -23.51
C HIS A 357 -7.71 15.59 -22.44
N PRO A 358 -8.40 16.74 -22.45
CA PRO A 358 -8.27 17.73 -21.39
C PRO A 358 -8.55 17.20 -19.98
N ARG A 359 -9.37 16.14 -19.85
CA ARG A 359 -9.65 15.44 -18.58
C ARG A 359 -8.56 14.46 -18.15
N GLU A 360 -7.51 14.23 -18.94
CA GLU A 360 -6.43 13.34 -18.56
C GLU A 360 -5.91 13.70 -17.15
N ASN A 361 -5.84 12.70 -16.26
CA ASN A 361 -5.39 12.85 -14.88
C ASN A 361 -6.25 13.78 -13.99
N GLN A 362 -7.46 14.15 -14.41
CA GLN A 362 -8.40 14.95 -13.59
C GLN A 362 -9.27 14.07 -12.70
N TYR A 363 -8.65 13.32 -11.78
CA TYR A 363 -9.37 12.45 -10.85
C TYR A 363 -9.88 13.20 -9.62
N LEU A 364 -10.87 12.61 -8.94
CA LEU A 364 -11.35 13.11 -7.65
C LEU A 364 -10.42 12.64 -6.52
N THR A 365 -9.94 13.57 -5.71
CA THR A 365 -9.33 13.30 -4.41
C THR A 365 -10.31 13.63 -3.30
N THR A 366 -10.32 12.86 -2.21
CA THR A 366 -11.25 13.06 -1.11
C THR A 366 -10.77 12.40 0.19
N VAL A 367 -11.47 12.68 1.28
CA VAL A 367 -11.26 12.05 2.59
C VAL A 367 -12.59 11.54 3.11
N LEU A 368 -12.62 10.27 3.51
CA LEU A 368 -13.78 9.64 4.14
C LEU A 368 -13.52 9.46 5.62
N HIS A 369 -14.58 9.51 6.43
CA HIS A 369 -14.49 9.16 7.84
C HIS A 369 -15.78 8.51 8.33
N ALA A 370 -15.65 7.66 9.35
CA ALA A 370 -16.77 7.06 10.06
C ALA A 370 -16.39 6.86 11.54
N ASP A 371 -17.36 7.02 12.43
CA ASP A 371 -17.20 6.69 13.84
C ASP A 371 -17.60 5.22 14.05
N LEU A 372 -16.72 4.45 14.67
CA LEU A 372 -16.86 3.00 14.84
C LEU A 372 -16.88 2.65 16.32
N GLU A 373 -17.62 1.60 16.66
CA GLU A 373 -17.73 1.08 18.02
C GLU A 373 -17.45 -0.43 18.04
N LEU A 374 -16.54 -0.86 18.92
CA LEU A 374 -16.18 -2.27 19.07
C LEU A 374 -16.21 -2.66 20.56
N PRO A 375 -16.51 -3.93 20.87
CA PRO A 375 -16.26 -4.44 22.21
C PRO A 375 -14.76 -4.34 22.55
N PRO A 376 -14.41 -4.45 23.84
CA PRO A 376 -13.01 -4.57 24.25
C PRO A 376 -12.27 -5.66 23.48
N THR A 377 -10.98 -5.46 23.24
CA THR A 377 -10.16 -6.51 22.62
C THR A 377 -10.06 -7.73 23.52
N THR A 378 -10.18 -8.90 22.91
CA THR A 378 -9.84 -10.19 23.52
C THR A 378 -8.59 -10.80 22.89
N CYS A 379 -8.01 -10.14 21.88
CA CYS A 379 -6.90 -10.65 21.12
C CYS A 379 -5.58 -10.40 21.87
N PRO A 380 -4.72 -11.42 22.03
CA PRO A 380 -3.39 -11.20 22.60
C PRO A 380 -2.53 -10.39 21.63
N VAL A 381 -1.61 -9.61 22.17
CA VAL A 381 -0.56 -8.96 21.35
C VAL A 381 0.32 -10.07 20.77
N PRO A 382 0.48 -10.16 19.44
CA PRO A 382 1.34 -11.19 18.85
C PRO A 382 2.81 -10.91 19.19
N PRO A 383 3.67 -11.95 19.25
CA PRO A 383 5.10 -11.75 19.43
C PRO A 383 5.68 -10.94 18.26
N ALA A 384 6.68 -10.11 18.58
CA ALA A 384 7.44 -9.38 17.59
C ALA A 384 8.21 -10.34 16.67
N THR A 385 8.28 -10.00 15.38
CA THR A 385 9.17 -10.69 14.45
C THR A 385 10.58 -10.11 14.51
N PRO A 386 11.61 -10.87 14.09
CA PRO A 386 12.98 -10.34 13.96
C PRO A 386 13.07 -9.09 13.08
N HIS A 387 12.16 -8.98 12.10
CA HIS A 387 12.07 -7.81 11.24
C HIS A 387 11.54 -6.59 11.97
N GLU A 388 10.47 -6.74 12.74
CA GLU A 388 9.92 -5.66 13.56
C GLU A 388 10.91 -5.19 14.62
N ASP A 389 11.65 -6.10 15.25
CA ASP A 389 12.69 -5.73 16.22
C ASP A 389 13.82 -4.94 15.56
N ALA A 390 14.24 -5.34 14.36
CA ALA A 390 15.23 -4.59 13.58
C ALA A 390 14.71 -3.19 13.21
N LEU A 391 13.45 -3.07 12.77
CA LEU A 391 12.84 -1.78 12.44
C LEU A 391 12.68 -0.88 13.67
N ARG A 392 12.28 -1.44 14.82
CA ARG A 392 12.19 -0.69 16.09
C ARG A 392 13.55 -0.13 16.50
N ALA A 393 14.58 -0.97 16.55
CA ALA A 393 15.93 -0.55 16.90
C ALA A 393 16.46 0.51 15.91
N TRP A 394 16.16 0.35 14.61
CA TRP A 394 16.56 1.32 13.59
C TRP A 394 15.84 2.68 13.77
N LEU A 395 14.52 2.68 13.93
CA LEU A 395 13.72 3.89 14.05
C LEU A 395 13.94 4.62 15.38
N ALA A 396 14.30 3.90 16.44
CA ALA A 396 14.70 4.48 17.72
C ALA A 396 16.12 5.09 17.69
N GLY A 397 16.90 4.81 16.63
CA GLY A 397 18.31 5.22 16.55
C GLY A 397 19.25 4.38 17.41
N GLU A 398 18.78 3.26 17.95
CA GLU A 398 19.55 2.31 18.77
C GLU A 398 20.47 1.45 17.92
N ALA A 399 20.10 1.21 16.66
CA ALA A 399 20.91 0.52 15.68
C ALA A 399 20.97 1.31 14.36
N THR A 400 22.09 1.19 13.65
CA THR A 400 22.27 1.80 12.33
C THR A 400 22.28 0.71 11.25
N LEU A 401 21.90 1.08 10.03
CA LEU A 401 22.06 0.20 8.87
C LEU A 401 23.53 -0.22 8.74
N GLY A 402 23.78 -1.52 8.78
CA GLY A 402 25.09 -2.10 8.55
C GLY A 402 25.59 -1.65 7.18
N ARG A 403 26.76 -0.99 7.15
CA ARG A 403 27.39 -0.63 5.87
C ARG A 403 27.69 -1.91 5.10
N SER A 404 27.00 -2.13 3.98
CA SER A 404 27.42 -3.14 3.01
C SER A 404 28.90 -2.92 2.67
N PRO A 405 29.78 -3.93 2.77
CA PRO A 405 31.18 -3.77 2.43
C PRO A 405 31.30 -3.21 1.01
N LYS A 406 31.96 -2.05 0.85
CA LYS A 406 32.20 -1.45 -0.46
C LYS A 406 32.85 -2.49 -1.37
N ALA A 407 32.12 -2.95 -2.37
CA ALA A 407 32.64 -3.86 -3.37
C ALA A 407 33.66 -3.12 -4.23
N ARG A 408 34.94 -3.52 -4.19
CA ARG A 408 35.88 -3.20 -5.27
C ARG A 408 35.50 -4.11 -6.46
N LEU A 409 34.67 -3.61 -7.37
CA LEU A 409 34.46 -4.28 -8.66
C LEU A 409 35.71 -4.08 -9.52
N GLY A 410 36.40 -5.17 -9.86
CA GLY A 410 37.49 -5.15 -10.84
C GLY A 410 36.96 -4.75 -12.22
N GLY A 411 37.74 -3.97 -12.98
CA GLY A 411 37.34 -3.29 -14.23
C GLY A 411 36.83 -4.16 -15.38
N TRP A 412 36.74 -5.48 -15.23
CA TRP A 412 36.29 -6.42 -16.26
C TRP A 412 34.76 -6.61 -16.33
N ALA A 413 34.00 -6.14 -15.32
CA ALA A 413 32.54 -6.32 -15.27
C ALA A 413 31.75 -5.39 -16.24
N LEU A 414 32.41 -4.44 -16.91
CA LEU A 414 31.77 -3.45 -17.77
C LEU A 414 31.53 -3.93 -19.22
N VAL A 415 32.20 -5.01 -19.66
CA VAL A 415 32.14 -5.45 -21.07
C VAL A 415 30.91 -6.34 -21.36
N GLY A 416 30.33 -6.99 -20.36
CA GLY A 416 29.15 -7.86 -20.54
C GLY A 416 27.79 -7.15 -20.57
N VAL A 417 27.73 -5.85 -20.26
CA VAL A 417 26.47 -5.14 -19.99
C VAL A 417 25.72 -4.70 -21.26
N GLY A 418 26.43 -4.48 -22.38
CA GLY A 418 25.81 -4.08 -23.65
C GLY A 418 24.87 -5.14 -24.23
N VAL A 419 25.12 -6.42 -23.95
CA VAL A 419 24.34 -7.54 -24.51
C VAL A 419 23.03 -7.78 -23.74
N LEU A 420 23.00 -7.52 -22.43
CA LEU A 420 21.78 -7.71 -21.61
C LEU A 420 20.74 -6.60 -21.82
N ALA A 421 21.17 -5.36 -22.05
CA ALA A 421 20.28 -4.24 -22.35
C ALA A 421 19.51 -4.45 -23.67
N LEU A 422 20.13 -5.12 -24.65
CA LEU A 422 19.49 -5.47 -25.93
C LEU A 422 18.55 -6.68 -25.81
N ALA A 423 18.81 -7.62 -24.90
CA ALA A 423 17.94 -8.76 -24.66
C ALA A 423 16.59 -8.37 -24.02
N LEU A 424 16.58 -7.31 -23.19
CA LEU A 424 15.35 -6.72 -22.65
C LEU A 424 14.51 -6.03 -23.74
N LEU A 425 15.15 -5.45 -24.76
CA LEU A 425 14.48 -4.80 -25.90
C LEU A 425 13.92 -5.79 -26.94
N GLY A 426 14.42 -7.03 -26.98
CA GLY A 426 14.12 -8.00 -28.05
C GLY A 426 12.88 -8.89 -27.84
N ARG A 427 12.35 -9.01 -26.61
CA ARG A 427 11.34 -10.04 -26.28
C ARG A 427 9.88 -9.69 -26.60
N LYS A 428 9.55 -8.44 -26.95
CA LYS A 428 8.17 -8.02 -27.28
C LYS A 428 7.86 -7.92 -28.77
N ARG A 429 8.78 -8.30 -29.66
CA ARG A 429 8.54 -8.23 -31.11
C ARG A 429 7.74 -9.42 -31.67
N ASN A 430 7.39 -10.39 -30.84
CA ASN A 430 6.51 -11.52 -31.16
C ASN A 430 5.58 -11.80 -29.97
N ARG A 431 4.47 -11.07 -29.87
CA ARG A 431 3.17 -11.53 -29.34
C ARG A 431 2.13 -10.45 -29.50
#